data_AF-A0A7S2UL35-F1
#
_entry.id   AF-A0A7S2UL35-F1
#
_cell.length_a   1.000
_cell.length_b   1.000
_cell.length_c   1.000
_cell.angle_alpha   90.00
_cell.angle_beta   90.00
_cell.angle_gamma   90.00
#
_symmetry.space_group_name_H-M   'P 1'
#
loop_
_entity.id
_entity.type
_entity.pdbx_description
1 polymer ?
#
loop_
_entity_poly.entity_id
_entity_poly.type
_entity_poly.pdbx_seq_one_letter_code
_entity_poly.pdbx_strand_id
1 'polypeptide(L)'
;MIGARIGNNKYLRTIGLLTIMLMAVVRLIFCHSFVLSQSIRAGLVSFRSSTRVVCDGRTTTRIMSSNHQHHGDLAANFGSQLQQVATSFSRLATTKPHGLHFYMGNEAGDADSIISSLALAYTKNLEYSSSSSDDDAHNNIPLVSIPRSDMALRRETVLLLQMAGVSTEQLLYLDDASVQSVFKVDTSTSSSMDMDLTLVDHNKIRSGLSHLSDRVVEIVDHHADEEAHRHIVPHRRRIAFEHGHATAGSACTLVTEILLEHIVCSTNDKIDAGVSLGLLGVILIDTMNMSVEAGKGTDRDANAISNLVAHTDWTQLRPCFALDGKAADRIFPKGLGTAPDCTELHDYLRDCKFDPEFWKELSVKDCLRIDYKRFESSSDADKPDNVFGLSSILLSLDDFMSKSHLTNSVTEFMQSANVALLGVMSMKIGVDGTPNREMLLFGSENESDSDPVDSMVQYLTGDEKALFLNMKDVPIGTDVLANDDSPNLITMRRLYQGNTKGSRKQVAPVMLEYYKN
;
A
#
# COMPACT_ATOMS: atom_id res chain seq x y z
N MET A 1 -29.91 -66.53 9.09
CA MET A 1 -28.68 -66.30 8.32
C MET A 1 -28.21 -64.88 8.58
N ILE A 2 -26.97 -64.73 9.04
CA ILE A 2 -25.94 -63.75 8.61
C ILE A 2 -26.39 -62.28 8.51
N GLY A 3 -25.79 -61.28 9.16
CA GLY A 3 -24.55 -61.21 9.92
C GLY A 3 -24.17 -59.74 10.13
N ALA A 4 -23.74 -59.38 11.33
CA ALA A 4 -23.15 -58.10 11.66
C ALA A 4 -21.74 -57.98 11.05
N ARG A 5 -21.39 -56.81 10.50
CA ARG A 5 -20.01 -56.42 10.20
C ARG A 5 -19.66 -55.12 10.92
N ILE A 6 -19.01 -55.29 12.07
CA ILE A 6 -18.15 -54.29 12.69
C ILE A 6 -16.77 -54.45 12.03
N GLY A 7 -16.24 -53.40 11.42
CA GLY A 7 -14.97 -53.46 10.70
C GLY A 7 -14.18 -52.15 10.77
N ASN A 8 -13.01 -52.25 11.42
CA ASN A 8 -11.78 -51.47 11.24
C ASN A 8 -11.69 -50.04 11.77
N ASN A 9 -11.54 -49.92 13.10
CA ASN A 9 -11.00 -48.74 13.79
C ASN A 9 -9.58 -49.02 14.35
N LYS A 10 -8.67 -49.53 13.51
CA LYS A 10 -7.27 -49.81 13.88
C LYS A 10 -6.24 -48.88 13.19
N TYR A 11 -6.60 -48.20 12.10
CA TYR A 11 -5.67 -47.33 11.38
C TYR A 11 -5.56 -45.91 11.97
N LEU A 12 -6.65 -45.35 12.53
CA LEU A 12 -6.60 -44.00 13.13
C LEU A 12 -5.84 -43.94 14.46
N ARG A 13 -5.81 -45.04 15.23
CA ARG A 13 -5.10 -45.07 16.52
C ARG A 13 -3.58 -45.13 16.37
N THR A 14 -3.08 -45.74 15.30
CA THR A 14 -1.64 -45.86 15.05
C THR A 14 -1.02 -44.56 14.54
N ILE A 15 -1.77 -43.76 13.76
CA ILE A 15 -1.31 -42.46 13.26
C ILE A 15 -1.24 -41.45 14.41
N GLY A 16 -2.24 -41.40 15.30
CA GLY A 16 -2.24 -40.48 16.44
C GLY A 16 -1.13 -40.74 17.47
N LEU A 17 -0.73 -42.00 17.67
CA LEU A 17 0.38 -42.36 18.55
C LEU A 17 1.75 -41.99 17.95
N LEU A 18 1.91 -42.01 16.62
CA LEU A 18 3.14 -41.61 15.94
C LEU A 18 3.38 -40.10 16.01
N THR A 19 2.32 -39.28 15.89
CA THR A 19 2.42 -37.81 15.99
C THR A 19 2.73 -37.34 17.41
N ILE A 20 2.20 -38.01 18.43
CA ILE A 20 2.48 -37.69 19.84
C ILE A 20 3.93 -38.05 20.21
N MET A 21 4.45 -39.19 19.71
CA MET A 21 5.86 -39.56 19.88
C MET A 21 6.82 -38.60 19.18
N LEU A 22 6.49 -38.14 17.96
CA LEU A 22 7.31 -37.18 17.22
C LEU A 22 7.39 -35.82 17.93
N MET A 23 6.27 -35.35 18.49
CA MET A 23 6.20 -34.12 19.29
C MET A 23 6.99 -34.22 20.61
N ALA A 24 7.04 -35.39 21.24
CA ALA A 24 7.81 -35.61 22.46
C ALA A 24 9.34 -35.62 22.22
N VAL A 25 9.79 -36.15 21.08
CA VAL A 25 11.21 -36.16 20.70
C VAL A 25 11.69 -34.74 20.35
N VAL A 26 10.88 -33.94 19.65
CA VAL A 26 11.20 -32.53 19.35
C VAL A 26 11.31 -31.70 20.64
N ARG A 27 10.44 -31.92 21.63
CA ARG A 27 10.56 -31.26 22.94
C ARG A 27 11.80 -31.66 23.74
N LEU A 28 12.26 -32.91 23.64
CA LEU A 28 13.49 -33.35 24.32
C LEU A 28 14.76 -32.72 23.72
N ILE A 29 14.78 -32.51 22.39
CA ILE A 29 15.90 -31.89 21.67
C ILE A 29 16.02 -30.40 22.00
N PHE A 30 14.89 -29.70 22.17
CA PHE A 30 14.88 -28.30 22.61
C PHE A 30 15.27 -28.12 24.09
N CYS A 31 14.88 -29.03 24.97
CA CYS A 31 15.27 -28.97 26.39
C CYS A 31 16.77 -29.23 26.61
N HIS A 32 17.41 -30.10 25.83
CA HIS A 32 18.86 -30.34 25.98
C HIS A 32 19.73 -29.21 25.41
N SER A 33 19.24 -28.48 24.40
CA SER A 33 19.95 -27.34 23.81
C SER A 33 19.94 -26.10 24.72
N PHE A 34 18.95 -25.97 25.60
CA PHE A 34 18.84 -24.85 26.54
C PHE A 34 19.75 -25.01 27.78
N VAL A 35 20.02 -26.25 28.21
CA VAL A 35 20.88 -26.52 29.38
C VAL A 35 22.37 -26.43 29.04
N LEU A 36 22.79 -26.64 27.79
CA LEU A 36 24.19 -26.45 27.37
C LEU A 36 24.60 -24.98 27.18
N SER A 37 23.65 -24.06 27.04
CA SER A 37 23.92 -22.63 26.79
C SER A 37 24.31 -21.84 28.06
N GLN A 38 23.96 -22.32 29.25
CA GLN A 38 24.22 -21.59 30.51
C GLN A 38 25.58 -21.89 31.19
N SER A 39 26.44 -22.74 30.62
CA SER A 39 27.73 -23.10 31.26
C SER A 39 28.99 -22.51 30.62
N ILE A 40 28.90 -21.54 29.69
CA ILE A 40 30.09 -21.01 28.97
C ILE A 40 30.41 -19.51 29.22
N ARG A 41 29.72 -18.79 30.12
CA ARG A 41 30.14 -17.41 30.48
C ARG A 41 30.35 -17.21 31.97
N ALA A 42 31.47 -17.73 32.46
CA ALA A 42 32.13 -17.23 33.66
C ALA A 42 33.63 -17.13 33.41
N GLY A 43 34.17 -15.90 33.48
CA GLY A 43 35.62 -15.64 33.56
C GLY A 43 36.18 -14.81 32.40
N LEU A 44 36.33 -13.50 32.59
CA LEU A 44 37.64 -12.89 32.90
C LEU A 44 37.51 -11.38 33.11
N VAL A 45 38.25 -10.91 34.12
CA VAL A 45 38.46 -9.54 34.57
C VAL A 45 39.66 -8.93 33.81
N SER A 46 39.69 -7.62 33.54
CA SER A 46 40.75 -6.68 34.01
C SER A 46 40.87 -5.34 33.25
N PHE A 47 40.78 -4.25 34.04
CA PHE A 47 41.58 -2.99 34.11
C PHE A 47 41.77 -1.96 32.98
N ARG A 48 41.42 -0.71 33.38
CA ARG A 48 42.10 0.62 33.23
C ARG A 48 42.29 1.20 31.81
N SER A 49 42.25 2.51 31.55
CA SER A 49 42.34 3.73 32.37
C SER A 49 41.80 4.95 31.61
N SER A 50 41.11 5.86 32.31
CA SER A 50 40.78 7.20 31.82
C SER A 50 42.01 8.13 31.85
N THR A 51 42.19 8.93 30.81
CA THR A 51 42.99 10.16 30.86
C THR A 51 42.25 11.25 30.09
N ARG A 52 41.79 12.27 30.84
CA ARG A 52 41.36 13.58 30.31
C ARG A 52 42.61 14.40 30.05
N VAL A 53 42.71 15.00 28.88
CA VAL A 53 43.61 16.13 28.61
C VAL A 53 42.74 17.35 28.34
N VAL A 54 42.92 18.36 29.19
CA VAL A 54 42.30 19.68 29.10
C VAL A 54 43.41 20.63 28.67
N CYS A 55 43.26 21.25 27.50
CA CYS A 55 44.00 22.45 27.12
C CYS A 55 43.10 23.29 26.21
N ASP A 56 42.65 24.47 26.66
CA ASP A 56 42.81 25.66 25.82
C ASP A 56 42.83 26.94 26.66
N GLY A 57 43.61 27.92 26.20
CA GLY A 57 43.88 29.19 26.83
C GLY A 57 43.38 30.39 26.02
N ARG A 58 43.07 31.44 26.76
CA ARG A 58 43.09 32.88 26.40
C ARG A 58 42.18 33.38 25.26
N THR A 59 41.03 33.82 25.73
CA THR A 59 40.28 35.03 25.38
C THR A 59 41.08 36.16 24.70
N THR A 60 40.65 36.57 23.51
CA THR A 60 40.65 37.98 23.09
C THR A 60 39.29 38.33 22.48
N THR A 61 38.65 39.33 23.08
CA THR A 61 37.33 39.85 22.74
C THR A 61 37.40 40.73 21.50
N ARG A 62 36.61 40.41 20.47
CA ARG A 62 36.25 41.35 19.40
C ARG A 62 34.73 41.36 19.25
N ILE A 63 34.14 42.51 19.55
CA ILE A 63 32.71 42.78 19.47
C ILE A 63 32.30 42.73 17.99
N MET A 64 31.48 41.75 17.60
CA MET A 64 30.72 41.77 16.35
C MET A 64 29.30 41.24 16.59
N SER A 65 28.37 42.00 16.00
CA SER A 65 26.91 41.88 16.02
C SER A 65 26.38 40.44 16.02
N SER A 66 25.56 40.13 17.02
CA SER A 66 24.85 38.87 17.20
C SER A 66 23.72 38.71 16.19
N ASN A 67 23.90 37.82 15.22
CA ASN A 67 22.86 36.94 14.65
C ASN A 67 23.53 35.87 13.79
N HIS A 68 24.34 35.03 14.42
CA HIS A 68 24.65 33.70 13.91
C HIS A 68 24.12 32.70 14.92
N GLN A 69 22.88 32.25 14.72
CA GLN A 69 22.47 30.96 15.24
C GLN A 69 23.32 29.90 14.54
N HIS A 70 23.93 29.05 15.34
CA HIS A 70 24.57 27.81 14.91
C HIS A 70 23.53 26.93 14.20
N HIS A 71 23.42 27.05 12.88
CA HIS A 71 22.99 25.95 12.03
C HIS A 71 24.20 25.03 11.85
N GLY A 72 24.28 23.98 12.66
CA GLY A 72 24.94 22.77 12.18
C GLY A 72 23.99 22.18 11.15
N ASP A 73 24.40 22.11 9.89
CA ASP A 73 23.67 21.43 8.82
C ASP A 73 23.46 19.96 9.21
N LEU A 74 22.29 19.63 9.76
CA LEU A 74 21.79 18.26 9.69
C LEU A 74 21.44 18.02 8.23
N ALA A 75 22.07 17.03 7.59
CA ALA A 75 21.63 16.53 6.30
C ALA A 75 20.11 16.31 6.32
N ALA A 76 19.40 16.77 5.29
CA ALA A 76 17.95 16.61 5.21
C ALA A 76 17.59 15.11 5.20
N ASN A 77 16.81 14.69 6.19
CA ASN A 77 16.29 13.32 6.24
C ASN A 77 15.22 13.11 5.15
N PHE A 78 14.83 11.86 4.92
CA PHE A 78 13.88 11.50 3.86
C PHE A 78 12.62 12.37 3.87
N GLY A 79 11.93 12.44 5.02
CA GLY A 79 10.70 13.23 5.15
C GLY A 79 10.89 14.73 4.90
N SER A 80 11.92 15.34 5.49
CA SER A 80 12.15 16.78 5.35
C SER A 80 12.56 17.16 3.93
N GLN A 81 13.33 16.30 3.23
CA GLN A 81 13.72 16.54 1.85
C GLN A 81 12.51 16.47 0.91
N LEU A 82 11.65 15.45 1.05
CA LEU A 82 10.41 15.33 0.27
C LEU A 82 9.52 16.56 0.47
N GLN A 83 9.34 16.99 1.72
CA GLN A 83 8.58 18.20 2.05
C GLN A 83 9.19 19.45 1.40
N GLN A 84 10.51 19.60 1.44
CA GLN A 84 11.21 20.73 0.84
C GLN A 84 11.00 20.80 -0.68
N VAL A 85 11.05 19.65 -1.35
CA VAL A 85 10.79 19.55 -2.80
C VAL A 85 9.35 19.95 -3.11
N ALA A 86 8.37 19.38 -2.40
CA ALA A 86 6.95 19.66 -2.64
C ALA A 86 6.59 21.14 -2.39
N THR A 87 7.08 21.73 -1.29
CA THR A 87 6.81 23.13 -0.95
C THR A 87 7.50 24.11 -1.91
N SER A 88 8.65 23.73 -2.48
CA SER A 88 9.37 24.56 -3.45
C SER A 88 8.86 24.40 -4.89
N PHE A 89 8.15 23.32 -5.19
CA PHE A 89 7.78 22.93 -6.56
C PHE A 89 6.96 23.98 -7.29
N SER A 90 5.91 24.54 -6.68
CA SER A 90 5.07 25.56 -7.35
C SER A 90 5.87 26.79 -7.78
N ARG A 91 6.90 27.16 -6.99
CA ARG A 91 7.83 28.24 -7.36
C ARG A 91 8.79 27.79 -8.46
N LEU A 92 9.37 26.59 -8.35
CA LEU A 92 10.28 26.04 -9.37
C LEU A 92 9.59 25.92 -10.74
N ALA A 93 8.36 25.39 -10.77
CA ALA A 93 7.56 25.25 -11.98
C ALA A 93 7.27 26.58 -12.68
N THR A 94 7.32 27.71 -11.96
CA THR A 94 7.07 29.05 -12.52
C THR A 94 8.35 29.81 -12.84
N THR A 95 9.42 29.67 -12.04
CA THR A 95 10.64 30.47 -12.18
C THR A 95 11.78 29.76 -12.92
N LYS A 96 11.81 28.43 -12.88
CA LYS A 96 12.79 27.57 -13.56
C LYS A 96 12.08 26.32 -14.12
N PRO A 97 11.26 26.47 -15.18
CA PRO A 97 10.51 25.35 -15.74
C PRO A 97 11.36 24.35 -16.52
N HIS A 98 12.66 24.61 -16.71
CA HIS A 98 13.60 23.73 -17.39
C HIS A 98 14.38 22.90 -16.36
N GLY A 99 14.70 21.65 -16.68
CA GLY A 99 15.48 20.76 -15.80
C GLY A 99 14.66 20.16 -14.65
N LEU A 100 13.33 20.06 -14.81
CA LEU A 100 12.47 19.32 -13.89
C LEU A 100 12.50 17.84 -14.26
N HIS A 101 12.80 16.97 -13.30
CA HIS A 101 12.83 15.52 -13.54
C HIS A 101 11.85 14.83 -12.59
N PHE A 102 10.76 14.32 -13.13
CA PHE A 102 9.72 13.66 -12.36
C PHE A 102 9.96 12.15 -12.27
N TYR A 103 9.74 11.61 -11.08
CA TYR A 103 9.75 10.18 -10.80
C TYR A 103 8.30 9.76 -10.58
N MET A 104 7.81 8.80 -11.35
CA MET A 104 6.39 8.48 -11.43
C MET A 104 6.18 6.97 -11.33
N GLY A 105 5.39 6.56 -10.34
CA GLY A 105 4.88 5.19 -10.21
C GLY A 105 3.71 4.89 -11.16
N ASN A 106 3.24 3.64 -11.17
CA ASN A 106 2.14 3.22 -12.02
C ASN A 106 0.79 3.86 -11.60
N GLU A 107 -0.24 3.66 -12.43
CA GLU A 107 -1.57 4.23 -12.22
C GLU A 107 -2.41 3.54 -11.14
N ALA A 108 -2.04 2.33 -10.74
CA ALA A 108 -2.64 1.67 -9.59
C ALA A 108 -2.18 2.34 -8.28
N GLY A 109 -0.99 2.95 -8.28
CA GLY A 109 -0.44 3.69 -7.16
C GLY A 109 -0.39 2.88 -5.88
N ASP A 110 -0.08 1.60 -5.96
CA ASP A 110 0.16 0.76 -4.78
C ASP A 110 1.43 1.21 -4.03
N ALA A 111 1.71 0.51 -2.93
CA ALA A 111 2.84 0.85 -2.07
C ALA A 111 4.17 0.82 -2.84
N ASP A 112 4.35 -0.14 -3.77
CA ASP A 112 5.57 -0.26 -4.56
C ASP A 112 5.77 0.94 -5.48
N SER A 113 4.75 1.29 -6.25
CA SER A 113 4.78 2.49 -7.11
C SER A 113 5.00 3.79 -6.35
N ILE A 114 4.37 3.98 -5.19
CA ILE A 114 4.51 5.21 -4.42
C ILE A 114 5.91 5.27 -3.79
N ILE A 115 6.31 4.26 -3.03
CA ILE A 115 7.56 4.30 -2.28
C ILE A 115 8.77 4.28 -3.20
N SER A 116 8.77 3.47 -4.28
CA SER A 116 9.87 3.45 -5.24
C SER A 116 10.08 4.82 -5.89
N SER A 117 9.01 5.55 -6.21
CA SER A 117 9.06 6.90 -6.78
C SER A 117 9.68 7.90 -5.79
N LEU A 118 9.18 7.91 -4.55
CA LEU A 118 9.68 8.79 -3.49
C LEU A 118 11.16 8.51 -3.17
N ALA A 119 11.51 7.24 -3.00
CA ALA A 119 12.84 6.81 -2.61
C ALA A 119 13.88 7.02 -3.72
N LEU A 120 13.51 6.79 -4.98
CA LEU A 120 14.43 7.01 -6.10
C LEU A 120 14.72 8.51 -6.29
N ALA A 121 13.69 9.37 -6.24
CA ALA A 121 13.89 10.81 -6.31
C ALA A 121 14.75 11.33 -5.15
N TYR A 122 14.52 10.83 -3.93
CA TYR A 122 15.35 11.15 -2.77
C TYR A 122 16.81 10.77 -2.99
N THR A 123 17.06 9.54 -3.44
CA THR A 123 18.40 9.02 -3.75
C THR A 123 19.12 9.92 -4.76
N LYS A 124 18.41 10.36 -5.79
CA LYS A 124 18.96 11.23 -6.84
C LYS A 124 19.28 12.63 -6.32
N ASN A 125 18.50 13.18 -5.39
CA ASN A 125 18.82 14.44 -4.74
C ASN A 125 20.05 14.39 -3.82
N LEU A 126 20.37 13.22 -3.23
CA LEU A 126 21.60 13.02 -2.46
C LEU A 126 22.86 13.10 -3.36
N GLU A 127 22.79 12.53 -4.56
CA GLU A 127 23.86 12.58 -5.57
C GLU A 127 24.23 14.03 -5.90
N TYR A 128 23.23 14.87 -6.22
CA TYR A 128 23.47 16.27 -6.61
C TYR A 128 23.95 17.16 -5.47
N SER A 129 23.49 16.94 -4.24
CA SER A 129 23.93 17.70 -3.06
C SER A 129 25.42 17.52 -2.77
N SER A 130 26.02 16.43 -3.26
CA SER A 130 27.43 16.09 -3.10
C SER A 130 28.33 16.64 -4.23
N SER A 131 27.74 17.09 -5.35
CA SER A 131 28.45 17.65 -6.50
C SER A 131 28.32 19.18 -6.54
N SER A 132 29.44 19.88 -6.38
CA SER A 132 29.52 21.35 -6.16
C SER A 132 29.30 22.25 -7.38
N SER A 133 28.57 21.79 -8.42
CA SER A 133 28.24 22.58 -9.61
C SER A 133 26.76 22.96 -9.63
N ASP A 134 26.47 24.20 -9.22
CA ASP A 134 25.12 24.80 -9.05
C ASP A 134 24.30 24.94 -10.36
N ASP A 135 24.92 24.76 -11.54
CA ASP A 135 24.30 25.09 -12.83
C ASP A 135 23.53 23.94 -13.51
N ASP A 136 23.68 22.69 -13.05
CA ASP A 136 23.09 21.48 -13.71
C ASP A 136 22.28 20.59 -12.74
N ALA A 137 21.88 21.16 -11.59
CA ALA A 137 21.09 20.44 -10.60
C ALA A 137 19.67 20.19 -11.12
N HIS A 138 19.44 18.98 -11.66
CA HIS A 138 18.10 18.49 -11.96
C HIS A 138 17.26 18.53 -10.67
N ASN A 139 16.10 19.19 -10.74
CA ASN A 139 15.16 19.17 -9.63
C ASN A 139 14.43 17.82 -9.66
N ASN A 140 14.90 16.84 -8.89
CA ASN A 140 14.27 15.52 -8.84
C ASN A 140 12.97 15.62 -8.03
N ILE A 141 11.84 15.54 -8.73
CA ILE A 141 10.49 15.72 -8.21
C ILE A 141 9.84 14.34 -8.05
N PRO A 142 9.65 13.84 -6.82
CA PRO A 142 8.86 12.65 -6.59
C PRO A 142 7.38 12.95 -6.81
N LEU A 143 6.69 12.08 -7.54
CA LEU A 143 5.27 12.22 -7.84
C LEU A 143 4.49 10.97 -7.44
N VAL A 144 3.39 11.19 -6.72
CA VAL A 144 2.36 10.18 -6.44
C VAL A 144 1.37 10.17 -7.60
N SER A 145 1.39 9.11 -8.41
CA SER A 145 0.70 9.02 -9.72
C SER A 145 -0.82 8.76 -9.64
N ILE A 146 -1.45 9.16 -8.53
CA ILE A 146 -2.89 9.03 -8.26
C ILE A 146 -3.47 10.38 -7.83
N PRO A 147 -4.80 10.54 -7.87
CA PRO A 147 -5.45 11.68 -7.24
C PRO A 147 -5.16 11.75 -5.74
N ARG A 148 -4.98 12.95 -5.21
CA ARG A 148 -4.76 13.18 -3.77
C ARG A 148 -5.84 12.56 -2.90
N SER A 149 -7.09 12.61 -3.35
CA SER A 149 -8.23 12.02 -2.64
C SER A 149 -8.11 10.52 -2.44
N ASP A 150 -7.31 9.83 -3.25
CA ASP A 150 -7.24 8.38 -3.27
C ASP A 150 -6.13 7.85 -2.34
N MET A 151 -5.26 8.71 -1.80
CA MET A 151 -4.19 8.29 -0.88
C MET A 151 -4.73 7.63 0.38
N ALA A 152 -5.82 8.18 0.94
CA ALA A 152 -6.44 7.66 2.17
C ALA A 152 -6.95 6.21 2.03
N LEU A 153 -7.16 5.73 0.80
CA LEU A 153 -7.62 4.38 0.50
C LEU A 153 -6.50 3.33 0.66
N ARG A 154 -5.23 3.76 0.65
CA ARG A 154 -4.02 2.92 0.65
C ARG A 154 -3.44 2.88 2.04
N ARG A 155 -4.19 2.26 2.95
CA ARG A 155 -3.93 2.35 4.38
C ARG A 155 -2.52 1.91 4.75
N GLU A 156 -2.07 0.79 4.21
CA GLU A 156 -0.74 0.24 4.45
C GLU A 156 0.34 1.24 4.04
N THR A 157 0.16 1.88 2.88
CA THR A 157 1.09 2.90 2.37
C THR A 157 1.07 4.15 3.25
N VAL A 158 -0.11 4.63 3.67
CA VAL A 158 -0.24 5.78 4.58
C VAL A 158 0.48 5.51 5.90
N LEU A 159 0.22 4.38 6.54
CA LEU A 159 0.87 4.01 7.80
C LEU A 159 2.38 3.90 7.64
N LEU A 160 2.85 3.26 6.57
CA LEU A 160 4.27 3.11 6.28
C LEU A 160 4.96 4.45 6.08
N LEU A 161 4.37 5.36 5.30
CA LEU A 161 4.88 6.72 5.10
C LEU A 161 4.96 7.50 6.42
N GLN A 162 3.90 7.44 7.23
CA GLN A 162 3.89 8.13 8.50
C GLN A 162 4.95 7.56 9.47
N MET A 163 5.17 6.24 9.46
CA MET A 163 6.24 5.59 10.22
C MET A 163 7.63 6.04 9.74
N ALA A 164 7.79 6.23 8.43
CA ALA A 164 8.99 6.74 7.78
C ALA A 164 9.19 8.27 7.95
N GLY A 165 8.28 8.96 8.65
CA GLY A 165 8.37 10.41 8.88
C GLY A 165 7.87 11.27 7.71
N VAL A 166 7.11 10.68 6.79
CA VAL A 166 6.56 11.36 5.61
C VAL A 166 5.08 11.64 5.80
N SER A 167 4.71 12.92 5.80
CA SER A 167 3.29 13.32 5.77
C SER A 167 2.73 13.25 4.35
N THR A 168 1.62 12.54 4.17
CA THR A 168 0.93 12.41 2.88
C THR A 168 0.37 13.75 2.38
N GLU A 169 0.11 14.71 3.26
CA GLU A 169 -0.31 16.06 2.89
C GLU A 169 0.78 16.84 2.15
N GLN A 170 2.04 16.51 2.43
CA GLN A 170 3.22 17.21 1.91
C GLN A 170 3.81 16.56 0.66
N LEU A 171 3.12 15.60 0.07
CA LEU A 171 3.50 14.99 -1.20
C LEU A 171 2.87 15.73 -2.38
N LEU A 172 3.47 15.57 -3.56
CA LEU A 172 2.91 16.02 -4.84
C LEU A 172 2.12 14.88 -5.47
N TYR A 173 0.92 15.20 -5.93
CA TYR A 173 -0.01 14.26 -6.55
C TYR A 173 -0.27 14.65 -7.99
N LEU A 174 -0.70 13.66 -8.77
CA LEU A 174 -0.94 13.85 -10.19
C LEU A 174 -1.97 14.96 -10.48
N ASP A 175 -3.01 15.09 -9.65
CA ASP A 175 -4.09 16.06 -9.81
C ASP A 175 -3.79 17.45 -9.21
N ASP A 176 -2.61 17.65 -8.61
CA ASP A 176 -2.19 18.97 -8.12
C ASP A 176 -2.08 19.95 -9.30
N ALA A 177 -2.65 21.15 -9.14
CA ALA A 177 -2.73 22.14 -10.22
C ALA A 177 -1.34 22.54 -10.77
N SER A 178 -0.31 22.59 -9.92
CA SER A 178 1.07 22.86 -10.33
C SER A 178 1.63 21.75 -11.21
N VAL A 179 1.36 20.48 -10.88
CA VAL A 179 1.78 19.33 -11.70
C VAL A 179 1.04 19.35 -13.04
N GLN A 180 -0.27 19.55 -13.00
CA GLN A 180 -1.10 19.65 -14.21
C GLN A 180 -0.66 20.80 -15.14
N SER A 181 -0.17 21.91 -14.60
CA SER A 181 0.35 23.01 -15.43
C SER A 181 1.64 22.65 -16.18
N VAL A 182 2.50 21.83 -15.59
CA VAL A 182 3.75 21.37 -16.22
C VAL A 182 3.48 20.26 -17.24
N PHE A 183 2.54 19.36 -16.95
CA PHE A 183 2.22 18.22 -17.81
C PHE A 183 1.36 18.59 -19.02
N LYS A 184 0.73 19.77 -19.01
CA LYS A 184 0.04 20.32 -20.19
C LYS A 184 1.07 20.86 -21.17
N VAL A 185 1.35 20.09 -22.22
CA VAL A 185 2.12 20.59 -23.37
C VAL A 185 1.23 21.52 -24.17
N ASP A 186 1.45 22.83 -24.08
CA ASP A 186 0.76 23.80 -24.92
C ASP A 186 1.31 23.71 -26.35
N THR A 187 0.56 23.04 -27.22
CA THR A 187 0.88 22.91 -28.65
C THR A 187 0.96 24.26 -29.39
N SER A 188 0.53 25.37 -28.77
CA SER A 188 0.53 26.71 -29.36
C SER A 188 1.79 27.54 -29.07
N THR A 189 2.64 27.12 -28.15
CA THR A 189 3.90 27.82 -27.83
C THR A 189 5.09 26.90 -28.08
N SER A 190 5.94 27.27 -29.05
CA SER A 190 7.16 26.53 -29.41
C SER A 190 8.25 26.51 -28.33
N SER A 191 7.94 26.95 -27.10
CA SER A 191 8.78 26.73 -25.93
C SER A 191 8.47 25.35 -25.37
N SER A 192 9.16 24.33 -25.88
CA SER A 192 9.13 23.00 -25.30
C SER A 192 9.54 23.07 -23.83
N MET A 193 8.59 22.93 -22.91
CA MET A 193 8.91 22.81 -21.48
C MET A 193 9.81 21.58 -21.32
N ASP A 194 11.01 21.81 -20.80
CA ASP A 194 12.09 20.83 -20.80
C ASP A 194 12.05 20.06 -19.48
N MET A 195 11.32 18.95 -19.51
CA MET A 195 11.13 18.09 -18.36
C MET A 195 11.36 16.63 -18.75
N ASP A 196 11.87 15.87 -17.78
CA ASP A 196 12.21 14.47 -17.91
C ASP A 196 11.31 13.61 -17.01
N LEU A 197 11.05 12.38 -17.45
CA LEU A 197 10.30 11.37 -16.69
C LEU A 197 11.16 10.12 -16.47
N THR A 198 11.24 9.69 -15.21
CA THR A 198 11.61 8.32 -14.85
C THR A 198 10.34 7.57 -14.47
N LEU A 199 10.11 6.44 -15.13
CA LEU A 199 9.03 5.52 -14.75
C LEU A 199 9.57 4.52 -13.74
N VAL A 200 8.85 4.34 -12.65
CA VAL A 200 9.13 3.30 -11.65
C VAL A 200 7.95 2.36 -11.53
N ASP A 201 8.23 1.07 -11.33
CA ASP A 201 7.21 0.03 -11.17
C ASP A 201 6.25 -0.13 -12.38
N HIS A 202 6.68 0.40 -13.53
CA HIS A 202 6.11 0.18 -14.85
C HIS A 202 7.08 0.66 -15.93
N ASN A 203 6.95 0.12 -17.14
CA ASN A 203 7.84 0.44 -18.27
C ASN A 203 7.13 1.12 -19.46
N LYS A 204 5.87 1.54 -19.27
CA LYS A 204 5.06 2.25 -20.26
C LYS A 204 4.20 3.32 -19.62
N ILE A 205 4.34 4.55 -20.11
CA ILE A 205 3.57 5.68 -19.61
C ILE A 205 2.06 5.43 -19.73
N ARG A 206 1.31 5.82 -18.70
CA ARG A 206 -0.16 5.72 -18.70
C ARG A 206 -0.77 6.43 -19.90
N SER A 207 -1.85 5.86 -20.43
CA SER A 207 -2.51 6.33 -21.66
C SER A 207 -2.88 7.82 -21.62
N GLY A 208 -3.40 8.30 -20.49
CA GLY A 208 -3.78 9.70 -20.27
C GLY A 208 -2.62 10.70 -20.30
N LEU A 209 -1.37 10.23 -20.27
CA LEU A 209 -0.15 11.05 -20.38
C LEU A 209 0.71 10.64 -21.58
N SER A 210 0.15 9.92 -22.56
CA SER A 210 0.89 9.43 -23.73
C SER A 210 1.60 10.52 -24.55
N HIS A 211 1.11 11.77 -24.49
CA HIS A 211 1.77 12.93 -25.11
C HIS A 211 3.13 13.27 -24.49
N LEU A 212 3.45 12.73 -23.31
CA LEU A 212 4.76 12.87 -22.65
C LEU A 212 5.69 11.68 -22.93
N SER A 213 5.33 10.76 -23.83
CA SER A 213 6.11 9.54 -24.10
C SER A 213 7.58 9.82 -24.45
N ASP A 214 7.84 10.88 -25.22
CA ASP A 214 9.20 11.25 -25.64
C ASP A 214 10.02 11.91 -24.52
N ARG A 215 9.37 12.25 -23.39
CA ARG A 215 10.01 12.80 -22.19
C ARG A 215 10.47 11.72 -21.22
N VAL A 216 10.15 10.45 -21.47
CA VAL A 216 10.64 9.37 -20.62
C VAL A 216 12.11 9.12 -20.92
N VAL A 217 12.96 9.20 -19.90
CA VAL A 217 14.42 9.09 -20.02
C VAL A 217 15.01 7.89 -19.29
N GLU A 218 14.25 7.28 -18.37
CA GLU A 218 14.69 6.14 -17.56
C GLU A 218 13.50 5.31 -17.08
N ILE A 219 13.75 4.01 -16.89
CA ILE A 219 12.79 3.02 -16.40
C ILE A 219 13.45 2.17 -15.32
N VAL A 220 12.78 2.00 -14.18
CA VAL A 220 13.14 1.08 -13.10
C VAL A 220 11.92 0.23 -12.76
N ASP A 221 11.90 -1.01 -13.20
CA ASP A 221 10.68 -1.84 -13.18
C ASP A 221 11.01 -3.32 -12.97
N HIS A 222 10.06 -4.10 -12.48
CA HIS A 222 10.18 -5.56 -12.30
C HIS A 222 9.12 -6.36 -13.08
N HIS A 223 8.29 -5.68 -13.87
CA HIS A 223 7.33 -6.30 -14.77
C HIS A 223 7.94 -6.70 -16.12
N ALA A 224 7.17 -7.45 -16.91
CA ALA A 224 7.54 -7.77 -18.29
C ALA A 224 7.69 -6.47 -19.12
N ASP A 225 8.78 -6.36 -19.88
CA ASP A 225 9.03 -5.21 -20.75
C ASP A 225 7.98 -5.16 -21.88
N GLU A 226 7.19 -4.09 -21.93
CA GLU A 226 6.24 -3.80 -23.03
C GLU A 226 6.93 -3.20 -24.26
N GLU A 227 8.25 -3.02 -24.23
CA GLU A 227 9.08 -2.43 -25.28
C GLU A 227 8.65 -1.00 -25.68
N ALA A 228 7.99 -0.28 -24.75
CA ALA A 228 7.66 1.13 -24.90
C ALA A 228 8.90 2.01 -24.70
N HIS A 229 8.85 3.27 -25.16
CA HIS A 229 9.93 4.26 -25.00
C HIS A 229 11.29 3.78 -25.54
N ARG A 230 11.31 3.27 -26.78
CA ARG A 230 12.50 2.65 -27.41
C ARG A 230 13.68 3.62 -27.64
N HIS A 231 13.47 4.92 -27.48
CA HIS A 231 14.54 5.93 -27.53
C HIS A 231 15.43 5.91 -26.28
N ILE A 232 14.97 5.31 -25.17
CA ILE A 232 15.76 5.18 -23.95
C ILE A 232 16.91 4.20 -24.18
N VAL A 233 18.12 4.65 -23.87
CA VAL A 233 19.34 3.85 -23.96
C VAL A 233 19.30 2.64 -23.00
N PRO A 234 19.85 1.46 -23.39
CA PRO A 234 19.68 0.23 -22.63
C PRO A 234 20.06 0.30 -21.14
N HIS A 235 21.12 1.03 -20.78
CA HIS A 235 21.57 1.14 -19.38
C HIS A 235 20.66 2.00 -18.49
N ARG A 236 19.73 2.77 -19.07
CA ARG A 236 18.67 3.49 -18.34
C ARG A 236 17.34 2.73 -18.34
N ARG A 237 17.33 1.47 -18.79
CA ARG A 237 16.20 0.55 -18.68
C ARG A 237 16.56 -0.57 -17.70
N ARG A 238 16.40 -0.31 -16.40
CA ARG A 238 16.63 -1.30 -15.33
C ARG A 238 15.34 -2.10 -15.13
N ILE A 239 15.16 -3.15 -15.94
CA ILE A 239 13.97 -4.02 -15.88
C ILE A 239 14.36 -5.39 -15.31
N ALA A 240 13.90 -5.70 -14.11
CA ALA A 240 14.14 -6.95 -13.40
C ALA A 240 13.15 -8.04 -13.80
N PHE A 241 13.15 -8.38 -15.08
CA PHE A 241 12.28 -9.43 -15.62
C PHE A 241 13.00 -10.21 -16.71
N GLU A 242 13.11 -11.52 -16.53
CA GLU A 242 13.83 -12.40 -17.42
C GLU A 242 13.11 -13.75 -17.54
N HIS A 243 13.15 -14.35 -18.74
CA HIS A 243 12.61 -15.70 -18.98
C HIS A 243 11.14 -15.89 -18.53
N GLY A 244 10.32 -14.84 -18.57
CA GLY A 244 8.91 -14.90 -18.18
C GLY A 244 8.65 -14.73 -16.68
N HIS A 245 9.68 -14.38 -15.90
CA HIS A 245 9.58 -14.22 -14.45
C HIS A 245 10.27 -12.93 -13.98
N ALA A 246 9.71 -12.30 -12.96
CA ALA A 246 10.39 -11.20 -12.28
C ALA A 246 11.66 -11.74 -11.59
N THR A 247 12.77 -11.03 -11.73
CA THR A 247 14.04 -11.35 -11.04
C THR A 247 14.18 -10.58 -9.73
N ALA A 248 13.24 -9.68 -9.42
CA ALA A 248 13.01 -9.06 -8.12
C ALA A 248 11.51 -9.04 -7.80
N GLY A 249 11.14 -9.32 -6.56
CA GLY A 249 9.74 -9.38 -6.14
C GLY A 249 9.06 -8.00 -6.03
N SER A 250 9.84 -6.93 -6.03
CA SER A 250 9.39 -5.53 -5.90
C SER A 250 10.31 -4.57 -6.66
N ALA A 251 9.77 -3.47 -7.21
CA ALA A 251 10.55 -2.37 -7.74
C ALA A 251 11.38 -1.66 -6.65
N CYS A 252 10.90 -1.61 -5.40
CA CYS A 252 11.67 -1.12 -4.26
C CYS A 252 12.98 -1.90 -4.02
N THR A 253 13.08 -3.16 -4.45
CA THR A 253 14.35 -3.90 -4.44
C THR A 253 15.37 -3.26 -5.37
N LEU A 254 14.97 -2.85 -6.58
CA LEU A 254 15.84 -2.16 -7.52
C LEU A 254 16.25 -0.77 -7.03
N VAL A 255 15.31 -0.04 -6.43
CA VAL A 255 15.61 1.26 -5.81
C VAL A 255 16.58 1.11 -4.64
N THR A 256 16.46 0.03 -3.86
CA THR A 256 17.42 -0.30 -2.80
C THR A 256 18.82 -0.55 -3.37
N GLU A 257 18.93 -1.31 -4.46
CA GLU A 257 20.22 -1.54 -5.12
C GLU A 257 20.86 -0.23 -5.62
N ILE A 258 20.07 0.66 -6.24
CA ILE A 258 20.52 2.00 -6.68
C ILE A 258 21.00 2.83 -5.47
N LEU A 259 20.25 2.81 -4.37
CA LEU A 259 20.61 3.53 -3.14
C LEU A 259 21.92 3.01 -2.54
N LEU A 260 22.13 1.70 -2.55
CA LEU A 260 23.36 1.09 -2.05
C LEU A 260 24.57 1.40 -2.94
N GLU A 261 24.40 1.43 -4.27
CA GLU A 261 25.43 1.90 -5.21
C GLU A 261 25.94 3.30 -4.83
N HIS A 262 25.02 4.20 -4.47
CA HIS A 262 25.36 5.56 -4.04
C HIS A 262 26.13 5.59 -2.72
N ILE A 263 25.63 4.88 -1.70
CA ILE A 263 26.17 4.89 -0.34
C ILE A 263 27.56 4.24 -0.24
N VAL A 264 27.79 3.17 -1.01
CA VAL A 264 29.12 2.53 -1.08
C VAL A 264 30.17 3.49 -1.64
N CYS A 265 29.77 4.39 -2.56
CA CYS A 265 30.66 5.36 -3.18
C CYS A 265 30.96 6.61 -2.32
N SER A 266 30.09 7.00 -1.39
CA SER A 266 30.20 8.25 -0.61
C SER A 266 30.98 8.14 0.71
N THR A 267 31.60 6.99 1.01
CA THR A 267 32.42 6.72 2.21
C THR A 267 31.67 6.90 3.55
N ASN A 268 31.03 5.81 3.99
CA ASN A 268 30.61 5.56 5.38
C ASN A 268 29.32 6.27 5.86
N ASP A 269 28.48 6.76 4.94
CA ASP A 269 27.14 7.21 5.29
C ASP A 269 26.23 6.00 5.55
N LYS A 270 25.55 6.01 6.69
CA LYS A 270 24.46 5.07 6.94
C LYS A 270 23.25 5.49 6.12
N ILE A 271 22.39 4.53 5.79
CA ILE A 271 21.13 4.82 5.13
C ILE A 271 20.23 5.61 6.11
N ASP A 272 19.53 6.63 5.61
CA ASP A 272 18.45 7.30 6.33
C ASP A 272 17.35 6.31 6.73
N ALA A 273 16.89 6.39 7.98
CA ALA A 273 15.93 5.43 8.51
C ALA A 273 14.53 5.53 7.89
N GLY A 274 14.12 6.71 7.43
CA GLY A 274 12.82 6.91 6.79
C GLY A 274 12.77 6.22 5.43
N VAL A 275 13.73 6.51 4.54
CA VAL A 275 13.78 5.85 3.22
C VAL A 275 13.97 4.35 3.37
N SER A 276 14.81 3.91 4.32
CA SER A 276 15.03 2.49 4.57
C SER A 276 13.78 1.78 5.08
N LEU A 277 13.00 2.40 5.97
CA LEU A 277 11.76 1.80 6.47
C LEU A 277 10.71 1.68 5.37
N GLY A 278 10.57 2.70 4.53
CA GLY A 278 9.68 2.69 3.37
C GLY A 278 10.01 1.53 2.42
N LEU A 279 11.25 1.47 1.93
CA LEU A 279 11.71 0.40 1.03
C LEU A 279 11.53 -0.99 1.66
N LEU A 280 11.95 -1.14 2.93
CA LEU A 280 11.83 -2.40 3.65
C LEU A 280 10.38 -2.87 3.76
N GLY A 281 9.46 -1.98 4.16
CA GLY A 281 8.04 -2.32 4.34
C GLY A 281 7.40 -2.84 3.06
N VAL A 282 7.68 -2.21 1.93
CA VAL A 282 7.15 -2.64 0.62
C VAL A 282 7.72 -3.97 0.18
N ILE A 283 9.05 -4.15 0.21
CA ILE A 283 9.68 -5.40 -0.20
C ILE A 283 9.11 -6.56 0.63
N LEU A 284 8.88 -6.37 1.93
CA LEU A 284 8.25 -7.37 2.78
C LEU A 284 6.80 -7.68 2.36
N ILE A 285 5.99 -6.68 1.99
CA ILE A 285 4.61 -6.90 1.53
C ILE A 285 4.59 -7.69 0.21
N ASP A 286 5.35 -7.26 -0.79
CA ASP A 286 5.27 -7.84 -2.14
C ASP A 286 5.85 -9.24 -2.20
N THR A 287 6.90 -9.50 -1.40
CA THR A 287 7.51 -10.82 -1.28
C THR A 287 6.83 -11.74 -0.27
N MET A 288 5.75 -11.27 0.39
CA MET A 288 5.05 -12.00 1.46
C MET A 288 6.01 -12.43 2.58
N ASN A 289 6.85 -11.49 3.03
CA ASN A 289 7.92 -11.69 4.02
C ASN A 289 8.83 -12.88 3.67
N MET A 290 9.22 -12.98 2.39
CA MET A 290 10.07 -14.05 1.87
C MET A 290 9.51 -15.47 2.12
N SER A 291 8.18 -15.64 2.20
CA SER A 291 7.55 -16.95 2.40
C SER A 291 7.89 -17.91 1.27
N VAL A 292 8.43 -19.08 1.65
CA VAL A 292 8.74 -20.18 0.73
C VAL A 292 7.46 -20.72 0.09
N GLU A 293 6.36 -20.77 0.84
CA GLU A 293 5.06 -21.23 0.34
C GLU A 293 4.45 -20.28 -0.70
N ALA A 294 4.64 -18.97 -0.52
CA ALA A 294 4.18 -17.97 -1.48
C ALA A 294 5.06 -17.91 -2.74
N GLY A 295 6.38 -18.18 -2.60
CA GLY A 295 7.32 -18.26 -3.72
C GLY A 295 7.50 -16.96 -4.50
N LYS A 296 7.24 -15.81 -3.88
CA LYS A 296 7.33 -14.48 -4.53
C LYS A 296 8.69 -13.81 -4.38
N GLY A 297 9.38 -14.04 -3.27
CA GLY A 297 10.68 -13.43 -2.98
C GLY A 297 11.82 -14.07 -3.76
N THR A 298 12.83 -13.26 -4.06
CA THR A 298 14.08 -13.64 -4.75
C THR A 298 15.29 -13.38 -3.87
N ASP A 299 16.46 -13.90 -4.26
CA ASP A 299 17.72 -13.63 -3.56
C ASP A 299 18.08 -12.13 -3.54
N ARG A 300 17.64 -11.37 -4.54
CA ARG A 300 17.83 -9.91 -4.59
C ARG A 300 17.02 -9.21 -3.50
N ASP A 301 15.77 -9.63 -3.29
CA ASP A 301 14.92 -9.10 -2.23
C ASP A 301 15.48 -9.43 -0.85
N ALA A 302 15.95 -10.67 -0.65
CA ALA A 302 16.60 -11.09 0.60
C ALA A 302 17.85 -10.23 0.89
N ASN A 303 18.65 -9.95 -0.14
CA ASN A 303 19.83 -9.11 -0.03
C ASN A 303 19.46 -7.66 0.28
N ALA A 304 18.45 -7.09 -0.40
CA ALA A 304 17.94 -5.75 -0.13
C ALA A 304 17.46 -5.60 1.31
N ILE A 305 16.63 -6.53 1.81
CA ILE A 305 16.18 -6.57 3.21
C ILE A 305 17.37 -6.58 4.17
N SER A 306 18.34 -7.47 3.95
CA SER A 306 19.52 -7.59 4.82
C SER A 306 20.33 -6.30 4.86
N ASN A 307 20.54 -5.64 3.72
CA ASN A 307 21.31 -4.40 3.67
C ASN A 307 20.58 -3.24 4.34
N LEU A 308 19.28 -3.08 4.08
CA LEU A 308 18.44 -2.05 4.71
C LEU A 308 18.45 -2.20 6.24
N VAL A 309 18.37 -3.43 6.75
CA VAL A 309 18.43 -3.65 8.21
C VAL A 309 19.81 -3.34 8.77
N ALA A 310 20.89 -3.78 8.10
CA ALA A 310 22.25 -3.72 8.61
C ALA A 310 22.93 -2.36 8.49
N HIS A 311 22.60 -1.58 7.45
CA HIS A 311 23.33 -0.36 7.09
C HIS A 311 22.58 0.95 7.41
N THR A 312 21.39 0.85 8.00
CA THR A 312 20.56 2.02 8.35
C THR A 312 20.89 2.61 9.72
N ASP A 313 20.84 3.94 9.83
CA ASP A 313 20.90 4.65 11.12
C ASP A 313 19.51 4.78 11.75
N TRP A 314 19.01 3.68 12.30
CA TRP A 314 17.69 3.63 12.94
C TRP A 314 17.51 4.63 14.08
N THR A 315 18.59 5.15 14.68
CA THR A 315 18.51 6.19 15.73
C THR A 315 17.92 7.51 15.23
N GLN A 316 17.90 7.71 13.91
CA GLN A 316 17.36 8.89 13.25
C GLN A 316 15.90 8.72 12.80
N LEU A 317 15.27 7.58 13.04
CA LEU A 317 13.85 7.40 12.67
C LEU A 317 12.97 8.40 13.42
N ARG A 318 12.21 9.21 12.70
CA ARG A 318 11.29 10.22 13.24
C ARG A 318 9.92 10.06 12.59
N PRO A 319 9.05 9.16 13.10
CA PRO A 319 7.67 9.06 12.63
C PRO A 319 6.96 10.41 12.78
N CYS A 320 6.11 10.77 11.80
CA CYS A 320 5.33 12.01 11.85
C CYS A 320 3.96 11.82 12.52
N PHE A 321 3.73 10.65 13.13
CA PHE A 321 2.54 10.32 13.91
C PHE A 321 2.91 9.42 15.09
N ALA A 322 2.02 9.34 16.08
CA ALA A 322 2.14 8.39 17.16
C ALA A 322 1.64 7.02 16.71
N LEU A 323 2.56 6.07 16.56
CA LEU A 323 2.20 4.66 16.45
C LEU A 323 1.43 4.22 17.70
N ASP A 324 0.45 3.33 17.52
CA ASP A 324 -0.18 2.62 18.64
C ASP A 324 0.93 1.95 19.48
N GLY A 325 0.91 2.18 20.80
CA GLY A 325 2.00 1.73 21.68
C GLY A 325 2.26 0.23 21.60
N LYS A 326 1.21 -0.59 21.45
CA LYS A 326 1.37 -2.04 21.32
C LYS A 326 1.94 -2.44 19.96
N ALA A 327 1.54 -1.76 18.88
CA ALA A 327 2.12 -1.98 17.56
C ALA A 327 3.59 -1.55 17.53
N ALA A 328 3.91 -0.38 18.09
CA ALA A 328 5.27 0.12 18.20
C ALA A 328 6.19 -0.84 18.97
N ASP A 329 5.73 -1.37 20.11
CA ASP A 329 6.52 -2.33 20.91
C ASP A 329 6.77 -3.65 20.18
N ARG A 330 5.84 -4.10 19.33
CA ARG A 330 6.04 -5.32 18.52
C ARG A 330 6.98 -5.09 17.36
N ILE A 331 6.78 -4.01 16.60
CA ILE A 331 7.60 -3.66 15.44
C ILE A 331 9.02 -3.27 15.89
N PHE A 332 9.17 -2.57 17.00
CA PHE A 332 10.44 -2.10 17.54
C PHE A 332 10.67 -2.63 18.96
N PRO A 333 10.93 -3.94 19.14
CA PRO A 333 11.02 -4.56 20.47
C PRO A 333 12.19 -4.06 21.32
N LYS A 334 13.18 -3.41 20.71
CA LYS A 334 14.32 -2.77 21.39
C LYS A 334 14.21 -1.24 21.41
N GLY A 335 13.04 -0.69 21.05
CA GLY A 335 12.75 0.74 20.95
C GLY A 335 12.91 1.29 19.54
N LEU A 336 12.20 2.40 19.27
CA LEU A 336 12.08 3.05 17.95
C LEU A 336 13.42 3.44 17.29
N GLY A 337 14.49 3.58 18.07
CA GLY A 337 15.85 3.87 17.57
C GLY A 337 16.63 2.64 17.10
N THR A 338 15.96 1.51 16.86
CA THR A 338 16.57 0.23 16.46
C THR A 338 15.87 -0.35 15.24
N ALA A 339 16.51 -1.32 14.59
CA ALA A 339 15.93 -1.99 13.44
C ALA A 339 14.56 -2.62 13.78
N PRO A 340 13.57 -2.54 12.88
CA PRO A 340 12.29 -3.17 13.08
C PRO A 340 12.39 -4.70 13.01
N ASP A 341 11.50 -5.40 13.70
CA ASP A 341 11.21 -6.79 13.42
C ASP A 341 10.43 -6.88 12.09
N CYS A 342 11.03 -7.52 11.10
CA CYS A 342 10.47 -7.60 9.75
C CYS A 342 9.14 -8.36 9.70
N THR A 343 8.95 -9.36 10.58
CA THR A 343 7.71 -10.15 10.61
C THR A 343 6.58 -9.32 11.22
N GLU A 344 6.84 -8.63 12.32
CA GLU A 344 5.83 -7.76 12.95
C GLU A 344 5.50 -6.55 12.06
N LEU A 345 6.49 -5.98 11.35
CA LEU A 345 6.26 -4.91 10.37
C LEU A 345 5.37 -5.40 9.22
N HIS A 346 5.71 -6.54 8.61
CA HIS A 346 4.92 -7.14 7.54
C HIS A 346 3.49 -7.43 8.00
N ASP A 347 3.32 -8.09 9.14
CA ASP A 347 2.01 -8.48 9.65
C ASP A 347 1.16 -7.25 9.98
N TYR A 348 1.75 -6.21 10.58
CA TYR A 348 1.06 -4.96 10.84
C TYR A 348 0.55 -4.30 9.55
N LEU A 349 1.39 -4.20 8.52
CA LEU A 349 1.02 -3.59 7.24
C LEU A 349 0.01 -4.45 6.48
N ARG A 350 0.18 -5.77 6.44
CA ARG A 350 -0.76 -6.72 5.80
C ARG A 350 -2.15 -6.65 6.43
N ASP A 351 -2.20 -6.59 7.76
CA ASP A 351 -3.43 -6.74 8.52
C ASP A 351 -4.15 -5.40 8.78
N CYS A 352 -3.52 -4.26 8.51
CA CYS A 352 -4.13 -2.95 8.73
C CYS A 352 -5.46 -2.75 7.98
N LYS A 353 -5.65 -3.42 6.83
CA LYS A 353 -6.92 -3.39 6.09
C LYS A 353 -8.09 -3.99 6.88
N PHE A 354 -7.83 -4.81 7.89
CA PHE A 354 -8.86 -5.40 8.74
C PHE A 354 -9.16 -4.58 9.99
N ASP A 355 -8.44 -3.48 10.26
CA ASP A 355 -8.72 -2.71 11.47
C ASP A 355 -10.04 -1.90 11.29
N PRO A 356 -11.04 -2.14 12.16
CA PRO A 356 -12.34 -1.50 12.07
C PRO A 356 -12.32 0.02 12.20
N GLU A 357 -11.38 0.60 12.95
CA GLU A 357 -11.38 2.04 13.20
C GLU A 357 -11.11 2.84 11.93
N PHE A 358 -10.21 2.37 11.07
CA PHE A 358 -10.04 2.95 9.73
C PHE A 358 -11.32 2.94 8.92
N TRP A 359 -12.00 1.80 8.85
CA TRP A 359 -13.25 1.74 8.09
C TRP A 359 -14.34 2.61 8.70
N LYS A 360 -14.36 2.81 10.02
CA LYS A 360 -15.29 3.73 10.68
C LYS A 360 -14.98 5.19 10.35
N GLU A 361 -13.72 5.58 10.28
CA GLU A 361 -13.27 6.94 9.94
C GLU A 361 -13.54 7.31 8.47
N LEU A 362 -13.54 6.34 7.56
CA LEU A 362 -13.81 6.59 6.13
C LEU A 362 -15.23 7.13 5.88
N SER A 363 -15.35 8.00 4.89
CA SER A 363 -16.66 8.38 4.37
C SER A 363 -17.38 7.18 3.71
N VAL A 364 -18.70 7.27 3.55
CA VAL A 364 -19.48 6.26 2.80
C VAL A 364 -18.90 6.09 1.40
N LYS A 365 -18.62 7.20 0.71
CA LYS A 365 -18.04 7.20 -0.64
C LYS A 365 -16.68 6.51 -0.70
N ASP A 366 -15.85 6.66 0.33
CA ASP A 366 -14.53 6.03 0.35
C ASP A 366 -14.63 4.54 0.65
N CYS A 367 -15.50 4.13 1.58
CA CYS A 367 -15.83 2.71 1.76
C CYS A 367 -16.30 2.05 0.46
N LEU A 368 -17.13 2.76 -0.32
CA LEU A 368 -17.64 2.24 -1.59
C LEU A 368 -16.53 2.09 -2.64
N ARG A 369 -15.60 3.05 -2.77
CA ARG A 369 -14.63 3.05 -3.86
C ARG A 369 -13.38 2.18 -3.64
N ILE A 370 -12.98 1.89 -2.38
CA ILE A 370 -11.74 1.15 -2.06
C ILE A 370 -11.60 -0.13 -2.88
N ASP A 371 -12.63 -0.98 -2.83
CA ASP A 371 -12.69 -2.20 -3.61
C ASP A 371 -14.00 -2.27 -4.39
N TYR A 372 -14.18 -1.30 -5.29
CA TYR A 372 -15.29 -1.25 -6.24
C TYR A 372 -14.98 -1.98 -7.55
N LYS A 373 -15.96 -2.71 -8.08
CA LYS A 373 -15.94 -3.18 -9.48
C LYS A 373 -17.29 -2.97 -10.13
N ARG A 374 -17.26 -2.44 -11.35
CA ARG A 374 -18.41 -2.31 -12.25
C ARG A 374 -18.52 -3.55 -13.13
N PHE A 375 -19.73 -4.03 -13.34
CA PHE A 375 -20.04 -5.19 -14.17
C PHE A 375 -21.12 -4.83 -15.18
N GLU A 376 -20.94 -5.27 -16.42
CA GLU A 376 -21.85 -5.00 -17.53
C GLU A 376 -22.12 -6.30 -18.31
N SER A 377 -23.37 -6.50 -18.71
CA SER A 377 -23.75 -7.59 -19.61
C SER A 377 -23.46 -7.17 -21.06
N SER A 378 -22.90 -8.08 -21.86
CA SER A 378 -22.35 -7.81 -23.20
C SER A 378 -23.40 -7.54 -24.29
N SER A 379 -24.69 -7.62 -23.97
CA SER A 379 -25.79 -7.54 -24.94
C SER A 379 -26.28 -6.13 -25.28
N ASP A 380 -25.91 -5.08 -24.53
CA ASP A 380 -26.20 -3.67 -24.87
C ASP A 380 -25.46 -2.73 -23.90
N ALA A 381 -24.30 -2.20 -24.29
CA ALA A 381 -23.44 -1.37 -23.43
C ALA A 381 -24.01 0.04 -23.12
N ASP A 382 -25.08 0.45 -23.81
CA ASP A 382 -25.64 1.80 -23.74
C ASP A 382 -26.90 1.92 -22.84
N LYS A 383 -27.33 0.85 -22.14
CA LYS A 383 -28.45 0.91 -21.18
C LYS A 383 -27.97 0.75 -19.73
N PRO A 384 -28.20 1.74 -18.84
CA PRO A 384 -27.80 1.66 -17.43
C PRO A 384 -28.49 0.52 -16.65
N ASP A 385 -29.63 0.03 -17.15
CA ASP A 385 -30.40 -1.06 -16.53
C ASP A 385 -29.68 -2.42 -16.54
N ASN A 386 -28.63 -2.59 -17.38
CA ASN A 386 -27.85 -3.84 -17.49
C ASN A 386 -26.49 -3.79 -16.79
N VAL A 387 -26.29 -2.79 -15.95
CA VAL A 387 -25.01 -2.51 -15.30
C VAL A 387 -25.22 -2.44 -13.79
N PHE A 388 -24.38 -3.16 -13.05
CA PHE A 388 -24.37 -3.12 -11.60
C PHE A 388 -22.95 -2.92 -11.06
N GLY A 389 -22.87 -2.38 -9.85
CA GLY A 389 -21.63 -2.21 -9.11
C GLY A 389 -21.55 -3.14 -7.91
N LEU A 390 -20.35 -3.60 -7.57
CA LEU A 390 -20.08 -4.28 -6.29
C LEU A 390 -18.89 -3.68 -5.56
N SER A 391 -19.15 -3.13 -4.38
CA SER A 391 -18.14 -2.68 -3.41
C SER A 391 -17.92 -3.77 -2.36
N SER A 392 -16.66 -4.08 -2.03
CA SER A 392 -16.33 -4.98 -0.92
C SER A 392 -15.75 -4.18 0.25
N ILE A 393 -16.33 -4.35 1.45
CA ILE A 393 -15.92 -3.63 2.66
C ILE A 393 -15.55 -4.62 3.78
N LEU A 394 -14.63 -4.22 4.66
CA LEU A 394 -14.23 -4.98 5.85
C LEU A 394 -14.82 -4.38 7.13
N LEU A 395 -16.02 -3.81 7.00
CA LEU A 395 -16.81 -3.18 8.06
C LEU A 395 -18.16 -3.91 8.17
N SER A 396 -18.75 -3.98 9.37
CA SER A 396 -20.10 -4.53 9.52
C SER A 396 -21.12 -3.67 8.76
N LEU A 397 -22.21 -4.28 8.26
CA LEU A 397 -23.25 -3.49 7.60
C LEU A 397 -23.95 -2.53 8.57
N ASP A 398 -24.06 -2.89 9.85
CA ASP A 398 -24.65 -2.00 10.86
C ASP A 398 -23.79 -0.74 11.05
N ASP A 399 -22.47 -0.89 11.17
CA ASP A 399 -21.55 0.24 11.24
C ASP A 399 -21.57 1.05 9.94
N PHE A 400 -21.58 0.40 8.77
CA PHE A 400 -21.67 1.08 7.47
C PHE A 400 -22.96 1.90 7.34
N MET A 401 -24.11 1.33 7.72
CA MET A 401 -25.41 2.01 7.67
C MET A 401 -25.53 3.14 8.68
N SER A 402 -24.74 3.13 9.77
CA SER A 402 -24.72 4.21 10.76
C SER A 402 -23.92 5.44 10.35
N LYS A 403 -23.21 5.40 9.22
CA LYS A 403 -22.45 6.54 8.70
C LYS A 403 -23.38 7.67 8.27
N SER A 404 -22.93 8.91 8.47
CA SER A 404 -23.68 10.10 8.06
C SER A 404 -23.85 10.17 6.54
N HIS A 405 -24.97 10.74 6.10
CA HIS A 405 -25.29 10.97 4.68
C HIS A 405 -25.23 9.71 3.81
N LEU A 406 -25.63 8.56 4.37
CA LEU A 406 -25.59 7.26 3.69
C LEU A 406 -26.32 7.30 2.35
N THR A 407 -27.58 7.73 2.35
CA THR A 407 -28.44 7.65 1.15
C THR A 407 -27.96 8.59 0.06
N ASN A 408 -27.60 9.83 0.43
CA ASN A 408 -27.04 10.83 -0.48
C ASN A 408 -25.71 10.35 -1.08
N SER A 409 -24.80 9.86 -0.26
CA SER A 409 -23.48 9.39 -0.70
C SER A 409 -23.58 8.19 -1.64
N VAL A 410 -24.47 7.23 -1.33
CA VAL A 410 -24.73 6.07 -2.18
C VAL A 410 -25.33 6.51 -3.51
N THR A 411 -26.31 7.41 -3.49
CA THR A 411 -26.96 7.93 -4.70
C THR A 411 -25.96 8.63 -5.62
N GLU A 412 -25.18 9.56 -5.07
CA GLU A 412 -24.12 10.25 -5.82
C GLU A 412 -23.09 9.27 -6.39
N PHE A 413 -22.72 8.25 -5.62
CA PHE A 413 -21.79 7.23 -6.06
C PHE A 413 -22.37 6.42 -7.23
N MET A 414 -23.60 5.93 -7.12
CA MET A 414 -24.31 5.19 -8.17
C MET A 414 -24.42 5.99 -9.46
N GLN A 415 -24.77 7.28 -9.36
CA GLN A 415 -24.82 8.20 -10.50
C GLN A 415 -23.43 8.37 -11.13
N SER A 416 -22.39 8.61 -10.33
CA SER A 416 -21.02 8.78 -10.85
C SER A 416 -20.45 7.50 -11.49
N ALA A 417 -20.85 6.33 -10.99
CA ALA A 417 -20.45 5.04 -11.52
C ALA A 417 -21.33 4.56 -12.68
N ASN A 418 -22.42 5.29 -12.98
CA ASN A 418 -23.43 4.97 -13.97
C ASN A 418 -23.95 3.52 -13.82
N VAL A 419 -24.51 3.22 -12.64
CA VAL A 419 -25.10 1.92 -12.31
C VAL A 419 -26.50 2.08 -11.71
N ALA A 420 -27.44 1.22 -12.11
CA ALA A 420 -28.80 1.22 -11.57
C ALA A 420 -28.92 0.38 -10.28
N LEU A 421 -28.00 -0.56 -10.06
CA LEU A 421 -27.94 -1.43 -8.90
C LEU A 421 -26.53 -1.42 -8.30
N LEU A 422 -26.43 -1.25 -6.98
CA LEU A 422 -25.17 -1.32 -6.23
C LEU A 422 -25.29 -2.34 -5.10
N GLY A 423 -24.37 -3.30 -5.05
CA GLY A 423 -24.20 -4.20 -3.91
C GLY A 423 -22.98 -3.83 -3.07
N VAL A 424 -23.17 -3.74 -1.76
CA VAL A 424 -22.10 -3.57 -0.77
C VAL A 424 -21.92 -4.89 -0.03
N MET A 425 -20.84 -5.60 -0.33
CA MET A 425 -20.49 -6.88 0.28
C MET A 425 -19.60 -6.66 1.50
N SER A 426 -20.12 -6.94 2.67
CA SER A 426 -19.37 -6.90 3.93
C SER A 426 -18.70 -8.25 4.22
N MET A 427 -17.49 -8.21 4.77
CA MET A 427 -16.85 -9.36 5.42
C MET A 427 -16.28 -8.96 6.78
N LYS A 428 -16.67 -9.67 7.83
CA LYS A 428 -16.08 -9.55 9.17
C LYS A 428 -15.55 -10.90 9.63
N ILE A 429 -14.45 -10.89 10.39
CA ILE A 429 -13.95 -12.10 11.05
C ILE A 429 -14.62 -12.17 12.42
N GLY A 430 -15.38 -13.24 12.68
CA GLY A 430 -16.00 -13.50 13.96
C GLY A 430 -14.98 -13.80 15.05
N VAL A 431 -15.43 -13.82 16.31
CA VAL A 431 -14.58 -14.13 17.48
C VAL A 431 -13.96 -15.54 17.39
N ASP A 432 -14.62 -16.44 16.67
CA ASP A 432 -14.16 -17.81 16.39
C ASP A 432 -13.20 -17.91 15.18
N GLY A 433 -12.83 -16.78 14.59
CA GLY A 433 -11.98 -16.72 13.39
C GLY A 433 -12.72 -17.03 12.09
N THR A 434 -14.04 -17.25 12.13
CA THR A 434 -14.81 -17.57 10.92
C THR A 434 -15.22 -16.29 10.18
N PRO A 435 -15.08 -16.23 8.84
CA PRO A 435 -15.57 -15.11 8.08
C PRO A 435 -17.10 -15.12 8.06
N ASN A 436 -17.73 -14.00 8.34
CA ASN A 436 -19.16 -13.76 8.19
C ASN A 436 -19.35 -12.74 7.04
N ARG A 437 -20.29 -13.02 6.14
CA ARG A 437 -20.57 -12.19 4.96
C ARG A 437 -22.02 -11.76 4.93
N GLU A 438 -22.21 -10.50 4.55
CA GLU A 438 -23.52 -9.88 4.37
C GLU A 438 -23.47 -9.02 3.11
N MET A 439 -24.63 -8.76 2.50
CA MET A 439 -24.74 -7.88 1.34
C MET A 439 -25.86 -6.87 1.55
N LEU A 440 -25.59 -5.62 1.23
CA LEU A 440 -26.59 -4.56 1.16
C LEU A 440 -26.79 -4.18 -0.31
N LEU A 441 -28.02 -4.26 -0.79
CA LEU A 441 -28.37 -3.85 -2.16
C LEU A 441 -29.04 -2.49 -2.12
N PHE A 442 -28.64 -1.63 -3.04
CA PHE A 442 -29.22 -0.33 -3.32
C PHE A 442 -29.67 -0.27 -4.77
N GLY A 443 -30.83 0.31 -5.02
CA GLY A 443 -31.35 0.58 -6.36
C GLY A 443 -31.99 1.95 -6.42
N SER A 444 -31.88 2.60 -7.57
CA SER A 444 -32.65 3.81 -7.85
C SER A 444 -34.08 3.41 -8.22
N GLU A 445 -35.08 4.06 -7.62
CA GLU A 445 -36.45 3.91 -8.10
C GLU A 445 -36.55 4.45 -9.53
N ASN A 446 -36.96 3.58 -10.46
CA ASN A 446 -37.34 3.97 -11.81
C ASN A 446 -38.87 4.07 -11.87
N GLU A 447 -39.42 4.88 -12.78
CA GLU A 447 -40.88 4.96 -13.03
C GLU A 447 -41.50 3.63 -13.56
N SER A 448 -40.73 2.55 -13.65
CA SER A 448 -41.16 1.21 -14.07
C SER A 448 -41.78 0.42 -12.92
N ASP A 449 -42.76 -0.44 -13.24
CA ASP A 449 -43.52 -1.27 -12.28
C ASP A 449 -42.70 -2.29 -11.44
N SER A 450 -41.40 -2.52 -11.72
CA SER A 450 -40.58 -3.49 -10.98
C SER A 450 -39.31 -2.86 -10.41
N ASP A 451 -39.17 -2.93 -9.08
CA ASP A 451 -37.98 -2.51 -8.36
C ASP A 451 -36.78 -3.44 -8.67
N PRO A 452 -35.64 -2.90 -9.16
CA PRO A 452 -34.47 -3.70 -9.50
C PRO A 452 -33.86 -4.42 -8.28
N VAL A 453 -34.00 -3.87 -7.08
CA VAL A 453 -33.52 -4.49 -5.84
C VAL A 453 -34.36 -5.71 -5.52
N ASP A 454 -35.68 -5.57 -5.52
CA ASP A 454 -36.60 -6.67 -5.19
C ASP A 454 -36.44 -7.83 -6.18
N SER A 455 -36.28 -7.52 -7.46
CA SER A 455 -36.06 -8.52 -8.51
C SER A 455 -34.74 -9.27 -8.31
N MET A 456 -33.66 -8.56 -7.96
CA MET A 456 -32.38 -9.17 -7.65
C MET A 456 -32.43 -10.00 -6.36
N VAL A 457 -33.13 -9.55 -5.32
CA VAL A 457 -33.33 -10.32 -4.08
C VAL A 457 -34.06 -11.62 -4.36
N GLN A 458 -35.14 -11.59 -5.16
CA GLN A 458 -35.86 -12.79 -5.56
C GLN A 458 -34.97 -13.77 -6.33
N TYR A 459 -34.16 -13.27 -7.27
CA TYR A 459 -33.20 -14.08 -8.00
C TYR A 459 -32.16 -14.72 -7.07
N LEU A 460 -31.49 -13.93 -6.22
CA LEU A 460 -30.41 -14.41 -5.36
C LEU A 460 -30.87 -15.40 -4.27
N THR A 461 -32.15 -15.34 -3.88
CA THR A 461 -32.73 -16.21 -2.86
C THR A 461 -33.44 -17.43 -3.43
N GLY A 462 -33.91 -17.38 -4.69
CA GLY A 462 -34.77 -18.40 -5.28
C GLY A 462 -34.22 -19.13 -6.51
N ASP A 463 -33.33 -18.52 -7.29
CA ASP A 463 -32.86 -19.11 -8.56
C ASP A 463 -31.84 -20.24 -8.34
N GLU A 464 -31.97 -21.33 -9.08
CA GLU A 464 -31.10 -22.51 -8.96
C GLU A 464 -29.61 -22.17 -9.13
N LYS A 465 -29.28 -21.18 -9.98
CA LYS A 465 -27.91 -20.72 -10.19
C LYS A 465 -27.36 -19.97 -8.97
N ALA A 466 -28.21 -19.40 -8.11
CA ALA A 466 -27.82 -18.59 -6.96
C ALA A 466 -27.91 -19.34 -5.62
N LEU A 467 -28.67 -20.43 -5.52
CA LEU A 467 -28.91 -21.17 -4.26
C LEU A 467 -27.63 -21.57 -3.50
N PHE A 468 -26.52 -21.81 -4.20
CA PHE A 468 -25.24 -22.17 -3.56
C PHE A 468 -24.62 -21.01 -2.73
N LEU A 469 -25.05 -19.77 -2.96
CA LEU A 469 -24.66 -18.60 -2.14
C LEU A 469 -25.37 -18.62 -0.78
N ASN A 470 -26.51 -19.30 -0.67
CA ASN A 470 -27.34 -19.39 0.54
C ASN A 470 -27.69 -17.99 1.09
N MET A 471 -28.18 -17.13 0.20
CA MET A 471 -28.63 -15.78 0.55
C MET A 471 -29.96 -15.84 1.30
N LYS A 472 -30.11 -15.01 2.33
CA LYS A 472 -31.35 -14.87 3.09
C LYS A 472 -31.66 -13.40 3.28
N ASP A 473 -32.87 -13.01 2.93
CA ASP A 473 -33.35 -11.66 3.16
C ASP A 473 -33.54 -11.38 4.64
N VAL A 474 -33.06 -10.21 5.08
CA VAL A 474 -33.07 -9.75 6.46
C VAL A 474 -33.77 -8.40 6.49
N PRO A 475 -34.89 -8.27 7.22
CA PRO A 475 -35.58 -7.00 7.35
C PRO A 475 -34.66 -5.90 7.89
N ILE A 476 -34.68 -4.73 7.26
CA ILE A 476 -34.00 -3.53 7.75
C ILE A 476 -34.99 -2.77 8.62
N GLY A 477 -34.54 -2.28 9.79
CA GLY A 477 -35.37 -1.45 10.66
C GLY A 477 -35.76 -0.12 10.00
N THR A 478 -36.98 0.35 10.25
CA THR A 478 -37.53 1.60 9.68
C THR A 478 -36.71 2.85 10.03
N ASP A 479 -35.98 2.83 11.15
CA ASP A 479 -35.21 3.97 11.65
C ASP A 479 -34.00 4.34 10.76
N VAL A 480 -33.51 3.40 9.93
CA VAL A 480 -32.37 3.64 9.01
C VAL A 480 -32.80 4.47 7.80
N LEU A 481 -34.07 4.41 7.40
CA LEU A 481 -34.60 5.11 6.23
C LEU A 481 -35.08 6.54 6.55
N ALA A 482 -35.30 6.86 7.83
CA ALA A 482 -35.92 8.11 8.26
C ALA A 482 -34.93 9.27 8.53
N ASN A 483 -33.62 9.02 8.44
CA ASN A 483 -32.58 9.96 8.89
C ASN A 483 -31.99 10.87 7.79
N ASP A 484 -32.42 10.76 6.52
CA ASP A 484 -31.96 11.64 5.43
C ASP A 484 -33.17 12.26 4.73
N ASP A 485 -33.25 13.60 4.71
CA ASP A 485 -34.27 14.42 4.02
C ASP A 485 -34.09 14.38 2.48
N SER A 486 -33.89 13.19 1.89
CA SER A 486 -33.60 13.06 0.47
C SER A 486 -34.86 12.87 -0.38
N PRO A 487 -35.07 13.67 -1.45
CA PRO A 487 -36.24 13.56 -2.33
C PRO A 487 -36.18 12.38 -3.31
N ASN A 488 -35.04 11.69 -3.43
CA ASN A 488 -34.89 10.52 -4.29
C ASN A 488 -35.00 9.26 -3.43
N LEU A 489 -36.12 8.52 -3.53
CA LEU A 489 -36.25 7.23 -2.88
C LEU A 489 -35.22 6.26 -3.49
N ILE A 490 -34.40 5.66 -2.62
CA ILE A 490 -33.56 4.52 -2.97
C ILE A 490 -34.12 3.30 -2.26
N THR A 491 -34.31 2.21 -2.98
CA THR A 491 -34.64 0.94 -2.33
C THR A 491 -33.38 0.34 -1.73
N MET A 492 -33.50 -0.14 -0.48
CA MET A 492 -32.40 -0.80 0.23
C MET A 492 -32.85 -2.15 0.80
N ARG A 493 -32.08 -3.21 0.53
CA ARG A 493 -32.33 -4.58 1.06
C ARG A 493 -31.07 -5.22 1.60
N ARG A 494 -31.17 -5.88 2.77
CA ARG A 494 -30.07 -6.57 3.43
C ARG A 494 -30.21 -8.07 3.24
N LEU A 495 -29.12 -8.71 2.82
CA LEU A 495 -29.02 -10.15 2.66
C LEU A 495 -27.92 -10.69 3.57
N TYR A 496 -28.22 -11.74 4.32
CA TYR A 496 -27.21 -12.57 4.97
C TYR A 496 -26.71 -13.63 3.98
N GLN A 497 -25.40 -13.79 3.87
CA GLN A 497 -24.79 -14.77 2.96
C GLN A 497 -24.27 -15.98 3.74
N GLY A 498 -25.03 -17.08 3.71
CA GLY A 498 -24.67 -18.30 4.43
C GLY A 498 -23.43 -19.01 3.89
N ASN A 499 -23.14 -18.89 2.58
CA ASN A 499 -21.88 -19.39 2.02
C ASN A 499 -20.78 -18.34 2.15
N THR A 500 -20.03 -18.39 3.25
CA THR A 500 -19.00 -17.40 3.58
C THR A 500 -17.75 -17.47 2.69
N LYS A 501 -17.62 -18.51 1.85
CA LYS A 501 -16.58 -18.58 0.81
C LYS A 501 -16.90 -17.72 -0.41
N GLY A 502 -18.18 -17.41 -0.63
CA GLY A 502 -18.72 -16.57 -1.71
C GLY A 502 -18.17 -15.15 -1.73
N SER A 503 -16.97 -14.93 -2.28
CA SER A 503 -16.49 -13.55 -2.50
C SER A 503 -17.20 -12.90 -3.69
N ARG A 504 -16.91 -11.62 -3.95
CA ARG A 504 -17.32 -10.93 -5.19
C ARG A 504 -16.99 -11.73 -6.46
N LYS A 505 -15.90 -12.51 -6.47
CA LYS A 505 -15.53 -13.40 -7.59
C LYS A 505 -16.54 -14.51 -7.87
N GLN A 506 -17.40 -14.85 -6.90
CA GLN A 506 -18.47 -15.84 -7.04
C GLN A 506 -19.85 -15.17 -7.14
N VAL A 507 -20.07 -14.08 -6.42
CA VAL A 507 -21.36 -13.35 -6.46
C VAL A 507 -21.54 -12.60 -7.77
N ALA A 508 -20.51 -11.91 -8.29
CA ALA A 508 -20.64 -11.12 -9.51
C ALA A 508 -21.03 -11.95 -10.75
N PRO A 509 -20.42 -13.12 -11.02
CA PRO A 509 -20.87 -13.98 -12.12
C PRO A 509 -22.32 -14.43 -11.99
N VAL A 510 -22.79 -14.71 -10.77
CA VAL A 510 -24.20 -15.09 -10.52
C VAL A 510 -25.13 -13.92 -10.83
N MET A 511 -24.82 -12.72 -10.36
CA MET A 511 -25.59 -11.52 -10.68
C MET A 511 -25.56 -11.20 -12.18
N LEU A 512 -24.45 -11.45 -12.88
CA LEU A 512 -24.39 -11.29 -14.33
C LEU A 512 -25.33 -12.26 -15.08
N GLU A 513 -25.55 -13.46 -14.56
CA GLU A 513 -26.49 -14.41 -15.15
C GLU A 513 -27.95 -13.93 -15.07
N TYR A 514 -28.32 -13.14 -14.06
CA TYR A 514 -29.62 -12.49 -13.99
C TYR A 514 -29.85 -11.56 -15.19
N TYR A 515 -28.84 -10.77 -15.58
CA TYR A 515 -28.93 -9.83 -16.71
C TYR A 515 -28.79 -10.48 -18.10
N LYS A 516 -28.58 -11.80 -18.17
CA LYS A 516 -28.54 -12.55 -19.45
C LYS A 516 -29.86 -13.24 -19.77
N ASN A 517 -30.68 -13.45 -18.75
CA ASN A 517 -31.98 -14.09 -18.80
C ASN A 517 -33.09 -13.04 -18.84
#